data_AF-A0A2X4UMG3-F1
#
_entry.id   AF-A0A2X4UMG3-F1
#
_cell.length_a   1.000
_cell.length_b   1.000
_cell.length_c   1.000
_cell.angle_alpha   90.00
_cell.angle_beta   90.00
_cell.angle_gamma   90.00
#
_symmetry.space_group_name_H-M   'P 1'
#
loop_
_entity.id
_entity.type
_entity.pdbx_description
1 polymer ?
#
loop_
_entity_poly.entity_id
_entity_poly.type
_entity_poly.pdbx_seq_one_letter_code
_entity_poly.pdbx_strand_id
1 'polypeptide(L)'
;MALSSHFTGLRAIDSHTGGEPTRLIIEGFPDLGSGSMAERKALFAQQYDDWRCAVILEPRGNDVLVGALLCQPCSPQATAGVIFFNNAGYLGMCGHGTIGLVASLAYLGRISAGEHLIETPVGTVNARCTRTAASRWKTCPPTVIADRWRST
;
A
#
# COMPACT_ATOMS: atom_id res chain seq x y z
N MET A 1 -14.66 -29.47 18.19
CA MET A 1 -14.29 -28.44 17.19
C MET A 1 -13.57 -27.32 17.92
N ALA A 2 -12.24 -27.35 17.92
CA ALA A 2 -11.46 -26.27 18.50
C ALA A 2 -11.51 -25.07 17.55
N LEU A 3 -12.12 -23.97 17.99
CA LEU A 3 -11.91 -22.67 17.38
C LEU A 3 -10.44 -22.32 17.64
N SER A 4 -9.55 -22.56 16.69
CA SER A 4 -8.22 -21.96 16.75
C SER A 4 -8.40 -20.45 16.55
N SER A 5 -8.55 -19.72 17.65
CA SER A 5 -8.46 -18.27 17.65
C SER A 5 -7.00 -17.89 17.42
N HIS A 6 -6.52 -18.03 16.19
CA HIS A 6 -5.29 -17.38 15.77
C HIS A 6 -5.61 -15.89 15.71
N PHE A 7 -5.03 -15.11 16.63
CA PHE A 7 -4.94 -13.67 16.44
C PHE A 7 -4.13 -13.45 15.16
N THR A 8 -4.81 -13.19 14.04
CA THR A 8 -4.13 -12.81 12.80
C THR A 8 -3.75 -11.34 12.93
N GLY A 9 -2.54 -11.10 13.44
CA GLY A 9 -1.99 -9.75 13.55
C GLY A 9 -1.74 -9.17 12.15
N LEU A 10 -2.33 -8.02 11.86
CA LEU A 10 -2.10 -7.27 10.62
C LEU A 10 -1.13 -6.12 10.91
N ARG A 11 -0.07 -6.03 10.11
CA ARG A 11 0.94 -4.97 10.25
C ARG A 11 0.73 -3.92 9.18
N ALA A 12 0.67 -2.67 9.62
CA ALA A 12 0.49 -1.52 8.75
C ALA A 12 1.53 -0.43 9.04
N ILE A 13 1.78 0.41 8.03
CA ILE A 13 2.49 1.68 8.16
C ILE A 13 1.51 2.78 7.74
N ASP A 14 1.29 3.72 8.64
CA ASP A 14 0.50 4.91 8.33
C ASP A 14 1.44 6.05 7.90
N SER A 15 1.05 6.75 6.84
CA SER A 15 1.74 7.91 6.30
C SER A 15 0.71 8.95 5.86
N HIS A 16 1.16 10.16 5.54
CA HIS A 16 0.29 11.14 4.88
C HIS A 16 1.05 11.85 3.75
N THR A 17 0.31 12.21 2.72
CA THR A 17 0.82 12.98 1.57
C THR A 17 0.06 14.30 1.52
N GLY A 18 0.69 15.39 1.97
CA GLY A 18 0.03 16.70 2.01
C GLY A 18 -1.17 16.79 2.96
N GLY A 19 -1.32 15.84 3.88
CA GLY A 19 -2.44 15.76 4.84
C GLY A 19 -3.38 14.60 4.54
N GLU A 20 -3.35 14.06 3.32
CA GLU A 20 -4.14 12.89 2.92
C GLU A 20 -3.50 11.60 3.48
N PRO A 21 -4.18 10.87 4.39
CA PRO A 21 -3.61 9.72 5.08
C PRO A 21 -3.68 8.44 4.24
N THR A 22 -2.61 7.64 4.30
CA THR A 22 -2.53 6.32 3.68
C THR A 22 -2.05 5.28 4.69
N ARG A 23 -2.84 4.21 4.83
CA ARG A 23 -2.50 3.03 5.64
C ARG A 23 -2.03 1.90 4.72
N LEU A 24 -0.72 1.64 4.71
CA LEU A 24 -0.10 0.57 3.92
C LEU A 24 -0.04 -0.73 4.71
N ILE A 25 -0.79 -1.74 4.30
CA ILE A 25 -0.74 -3.09 4.87
C ILE A 25 0.46 -3.82 4.27
N ILE A 26 1.38 -4.24 5.12
CA ILE A 26 2.64 -4.87 4.70
C ILE A 26 2.72 -6.37 5.02
N GLU A 27 1.97 -6.85 6.03
CA GLU A 27 1.96 -8.25 6.46
C GLU A 27 0.63 -8.61 7.14
N GLY A 28 0.27 -9.91 7.14
CA GLY A 28 -0.90 -10.45 7.86
C GLY A 28 -2.21 -10.49 7.07
N PHE A 29 -2.19 -10.10 5.79
CA PHE A 29 -3.34 -10.19 4.90
C PHE A 29 -3.45 -11.61 4.29
N PRO A 30 -4.65 -12.13 4.02
CA PRO A 30 -4.83 -13.41 3.32
C PRO A 30 -4.11 -13.46 1.96
N ASP A 31 -3.71 -14.66 1.54
CA ASP A 31 -3.14 -14.85 0.22
C ASP A 31 -4.21 -14.61 -0.87
N LEU A 32 -3.89 -13.73 -1.82
CA LEU A 32 -4.73 -13.41 -2.97
C LEU A 32 -4.29 -14.14 -4.25
N GLY A 33 -3.33 -15.06 -4.13
CA GLY A 33 -2.77 -15.82 -5.25
C GLY A 33 -1.78 -15.00 -6.09
N SER A 34 -1.41 -15.56 -7.24
CA SER A 34 -0.37 -15.03 -8.12
C SER A 34 -0.88 -14.30 -9.37
N GLY A 35 -2.19 -14.16 -9.53
CA GLY A 35 -2.81 -13.47 -10.67
C GLY A 35 -2.45 -11.97 -10.74
N SER A 36 -2.93 -11.31 -11.79
CA SER A 36 -2.82 -9.86 -11.98
C SER A 36 -3.41 -9.07 -10.80
N MET A 37 -3.01 -7.81 -10.64
CA MET A 37 -3.57 -6.94 -9.60
C MET A 37 -5.09 -6.77 -9.74
N ALA A 38 -5.62 -6.85 -10.96
CA ALA A 38 -7.07 -6.81 -11.21
C ALA A 38 -7.78 -8.04 -10.65
N GLU A 39 -7.24 -9.24 -10.89
CA GLU A 39 -7.78 -10.50 -10.37
C GLU A 39 -7.68 -10.56 -8.84
N ARG A 40 -6.53 -10.14 -8.27
CA ARG A 40 -6.36 -10.04 -6.81
C ARG A 40 -7.34 -9.05 -6.19
N LYS A 41 -7.60 -7.90 -6.84
CA LYS A 41 -8.61 -6.92 -6.38
C LYS A 41 -10.00 -7.53 -6.39
N ALA A 42 -10.35 -8.26 -7.45
CA ALA A 42 -11.65 -8.92 -7.56
C ALA A 42 -11.83 -9.98 -6.46
N LEU A 43 -10.80 -10.79 -6.19
CA LEU A 43 -10.81 -11.78 -5.11
C LEU A 43 -10.92 -11.12 -3.73
N PHE A 44 -10.15 -10.05 -3.49
CA PHE A 44 -10.25 -9.26 -2.27
C PHE A 44 -11.70 -8.77 -2.06
N ALA A 45 -12.30 -8.13 -3.07
CA ALA A 45 -13.66 -7.62 -2.99
C ALA A 45 -14.73 -8.70 -2.78
N GLN A 46 -14.53 -9.90 -3.35
CA GLN A 46 -15.53 -10.97 -3.31
C GLN A 46 -15.46 -11.82 -2.04
N GLN A 47 -14.26 -12.05 -1.50
CA GLN A 47 -14.05 -13.03 -0.43
C GLN A 47 -13.48 -12.44 0.86
N TYR A 48 -12.87 -11.26 0.81
CA TYR A 48 -12.09 -10.71 1.91
C TYR A 48 -12.46 -9.25 2.26
N ASP A 49 -13.66 -8.79 1.91
CA ASP A 49 -14.09 -7.39 2.18
C ASP A 49 -14.11 -7.06 3.69
N ASP A 50 -14.34 -8.06 4.56
CA ASP A 50 -14.27 -7.89 6.01
C ASP A 50 -12.91 -7.34 6.47
N TRP A 51 -11.82 -7.67 5.76
CA TRP A 51 -10.49 -7.14 6.04
C TRP A 51 -10.36 -5.65 5.68
N ARG A 52 -10.99 -5.22 4.58
CA ARG A 52 -11.08 -3.81 4.21
C ARG A 52 -11.83 -3.04 5.30
N CYS A 53 -12.99 -3.55 5.70
CA CYS A 53 -13.79 -2.98 6.77
C CYS A 53 -13.00 -2.86 8.07
N ALA A 54 -12.29 -3.91 8.49
CA ALA A 54 -11.51 -3.90 9.71
C ALA A 54 -10.35 -2.88 9.71
N VAL A 55 -9.80 -2.56 8.52
CA VAL A 55 -8.67 -1.64 8.35
C VAL A 55 -9.11 -0.17 8.24
N ILE A 56 -10.24 0.11 7.58
CA ILE A 56 -10.66 1.48 7.22
C ILE A 56 -11.83 2.00 8.03
N LEU A 57 -12.77 1.15 8.46
CA LEU A 57 -13.91 1.63 9.23
C LEU A 57 -13.52 1.87 10.69
N GLU A 58 -14.38 2.62 11.38
CA GLU A 58 -14.29 2.74 12.82
C GLU A 58 -14.33 1.35 13.48
N PRO A 59 -13.58 1.14 14.58
CA PRO A 59 -12.85 2.13 15.37
C PRO A 59 -11.39 2.37 14.94
N ARG A 60 -10.90 1.70 13.90
CA ARG A 60 -9.47 1.72 13.54
C ARG A 60 -9.12 2.73 12.46
N GLY A 61 -10.07 3.05 11.59
CA GLY A 61 -9.94 4.08 10.57
C GLY A 61 -11.01 5.15 10.73
N ASN A 62 -11.23 5.88 9.63
CA ASN A 62 -12.19 6.97 9.51
C ASN A 62 -12.47 7.21 8.01
N ASP A 63 -13.40 8.11 7.70
CA ASP A 63 -13.85 8.36 6.32
C ASP A 63 -12.77 8.92 5.39
N VAL A 64 -11.71 9.53 5.93
CA VAL A 64 -10.62 10.13 5.15
C VAL A 64 -9.54 9.09 4.81
N LEU A 65 -9.49 7.96 5.53
CA LEU A 65 -8.42 6.99 5.41
C LEU A 65 -8.49 6.21 4.09
N VAL A 66 -7.38 6.24 3.34
CA VAL A 66 -7.17 5.33 2.21
C VAL A 66 -6.25 4.19 2.64
N GLY A 67 -6.69 2.97 2.36
CA GLY A 67 -5.90 1.75 2.53
C GLY A 67 -5.14 1.39 1.26
N ALA A 68 -3.96 0.83 1.46
CA ALA A 68 -3.14 0.24 0.40
C ALA A 68 -2.68 -1.14 0.85
N LEU A 69 -2.97 -2.18 0.08
CA LEU A 69 -2.42 -3.51 0.31
C LEU A 69 -1.16 -3.68 -0.53
N LEU A 70 -0.03 -3.92 0.13
CA LEU A 70 1.23 -4.24 -0.54
C LEU A 70 1.18 -5.68 -1.06
N CYS A 71 1.40 -5.84 -2.37
CA CYS A 71 1.42 -7.13 -3.05
C CYS A 71 2.79 -7.38 -3.69
N GLN A 72 3.14 -8.66 -3.83
CA GLN A 72 4.23 -9.05 -4.73
C GLN A 72 3.85 -8.69 -6.17
N PRO A 73 4.75 -8.04 -6.94
CA PRO A 73 4.50 -7.72 -8.34
C PRO A 73 4.42 -8.99 -9.19
N CYS A 74 3.70 -8.91 -10.31
CA CYS A 74 3.63 -9.96 -11.32
C CYS A 74 4.84 -9.89 -12.27
N SER A 75 5.22 -8.68 -12.68
CA SER A 75 6.40 -8.44 -13.51
C SER A 75 7.67 -8.40 -12.66
N PRO A 76 8.76 -9.07 -13.08
CA PRO A 76 10.06 -8.97 -12.40
C PRO A 76 10.70 -7.58 -12.54
N GLN A 77 10.21 -6.73 -13.44
CA GLN A 77 10.65 -5.34 -13.59
C GLN A 77 9.94 -4.38 -12.64
N ALA A 78 8.79 -4.81 -12.08
CA ALA A 78 8.04 -3.99 -11.14
C ALA A 78 8.63 -4.11 -9.73
N THR A 79 8.64 -2.99 -9.01
CA THR A 79 9.11 -2.91 -7.63
C THR A 79 8.08 -3.49 -6.65
N ALA A 80 6.80 -3.24 -6.90
CA ALA A 80 5.71 -3.71 -6.05
C ALA A 80 4.38 -3.74 -6.83
N GLY A 81 3.43 -4.53 -6.33
CA GLY A 81 2.01 -4.39 -6.66
C GLY A 81 1.27 -3.70 -5.50
N VAL A 82 0.19 -3.00 -5.82
CA VAL A 82 -0.65 -2.36 -4.80
C VAL A 82 -2.13 -2.41 -5.16
N ILE A 83 -2.98 -2.63 -4.16
CA ILE A 83 -4.44 -2.52 -4.28
C ILE A 83 -4.92 -1.46 -3.30
N PHE A 84 -5.58 -0.41 -3.81
CA PHE A 84 -6.10 0.69 -3.01
C PHE A 84 -7.58 0.50 -2.68
N PHE A 85 -7.99 0.94 -1.50
CA PHE A 85 -9.37 0.85 -1.02
C PHE A 85 -9.68 1.95 0.01
N ASN A 86 -10.96 2.23 0.24
CA ASN A 86 -11.45 3.21 1.21
C ASN A 86 -12.70 2.68 1.94
N ASN A 87 -13.42 3.55 2.64
CA ASN A 87 -14.62 3.21 3.39
C ASN A 87 -15.77 2.72 2.47
N ALA A 88 -15.82 3.19 1.22
CA ALA A 88 -16.86 2.85 0.25
C ALA A 88 -16.54 1.63 -0.63
N GLY A 89 -15.26 1.32 -0.87
CA GLY A 89 -14.89 0.18 -1.70
C GLY A 89 -13.45 0.22 -2.20
N TYR A 90 -13.25 -0.24 -3.44
CA TYR A 90 -11.93 -0.43 -4.04
C TYR A 90 -11.65 0.62 -5.12
N LEU A 91 -10.40 1.09 -5.18
CA LEU A 91 -9.97 2.11 -6.12
C LEU A 91 -9.15 1.50 -7.26
N GLY A 92 -9.13 2.16 -8.42
CA GLY A 92 -8.26 1.79 -9.54
C GLY A 92 -6.82 2.23 -9.32
N MET A 93 -6.62 3.53 -9.09
CA MET A 93 -5.34 4.15 -8.74
C MET A 93 -5.55 5.15 -7.59
N CYS A 94 -4.47 5.48 -6.88
CA CYS A 94 -4.46 6.53 -5.87
C CYS A 94 -3.12 7.26 -5.90
N GLY A 95 -3.10 8.52 -6.31
CA GLY A 95 -1.85 9.30 -6.43
C GLY A 95 -1.18 9.53 -5.08
N HIS A 96 -1.92 10.06 -4.09
CA HIS A 96 -1.39 10.31 -2.75
C HIS A 96 -0.95 9.01 -2.05
N GLY A 97 -1.69 7.91 -2.28
CA GLY A 97 -1.38 6.59 -1.74
C GLY A 97 -0.17 5.94 -2.38
N THR A 98 0.09 6.23 -3.67
CA THR A 98 1.32 5.78 -4.35
C THR A 98 2.55 6.50 -3.80
N ILE A 99 2.44 7.81 -3.53
CA ILE A 99 3.49 8.59 -2.86
C ILE A 99 3.75 8.03 -1.46
N GLY A 100 2.69 7.79 -0.68
CA GLY A 100 2.78 7.17 0.65
C GLY A 100 3.38 5.76 0.63
N LEU A 101 3.05 4.94 -0.38
CA LEU A 101 3.62 3.62 -0.58
C LEU A 101 5.14 3.69 -0.82
N VAL A 102 5.58 4.52 -1.76
CA VAL A 102 7.01 4.68 -2.07
C VAL A 102 7.77 5.20 -0.84
N ALA A 103 7.20 6.20 -0.14
CA ALA A 103 7.75 6.70 1.11
C ALA A 103 7.89 5.62 2.18
N SER A 104 6.86 4.79 2.35
CA SER A 104 6.83 3.71 3.33
C SER A 104 7.83 2.59 3.00
N LEU A 105 7.97 2.23 1.73
CA LEU A 105 8.96 1.25 1.27
C LEU A 105 10.39 1.77 1.46
N ALA A 106 10.64 3.05 1.20
CA ALA A 106 11.93 3.69 1.44
C ALA A 106 12.24 3.74 2.95
N TYR A 107 11.26 4.08 3.78
CA TYR A 107 11.39 4.05 5.25
C TYR A 107 11.74 2.64 5.77
N LEU A 108 11.15 1.61 5.18
CA LEU A 108 11.45 0.20 5.49
C LEU A 108 12.82 -0.27 4.95
N GLY A 109 13.54 0.56 4.20
CA GLY A 109 14.79 0.16 3.53
C GLY A 109 14.59 -0.88 2.42
N ARG A 110 13.37 -1.02 1.89
CA ARG A 110 13.04 -1.98 0.82
C ARG A 110 13.35 -1.43 -0.58
N ILE A 111 13.50 -0.13 -0.72
CA ILE A 111 13.85 0.55 -1.97
C ILE A 111 14.88 1.67 -1.72
N SER A 112 15.62 2.01 -2.78
CA SER A 112 16.58 3.13 -2.83
C SER A 112 16.03 4.28 -3.68
N ALA A 113 16.73 5.42 -3.75
CA ALA A 113 16.34 6.48 -4.68
C ALA A 113 16.43 5.98 -6.14
N GLY A 114 15.47 6.35 -6.98
CA GLY A 114 15.36 5.86 -8.35
C GLY A 114 13.94 5.84 -8.90
N GLU A 115 13.78 5.22 -10.08
CA GLU A 115 12.48 4.94 -10.69
C GLU A 115 11.93 3.61 -10.17
N HIS A 116 10.65 3.59 -9.83
CA HIS A 116 9.94 2.41 -9.35
C HIS A 116 8.66 2.22 -10.14
N LEU A 117 8.57 1.06 -10.80
CA LEU A 117 7.35 0.62 -11.47
C LEU A 117 6.44 -0.04 -10.44
N ILE A 118 5.23 0.49 -10.28
CA ILE A 118 4.23 0.03 -9.33
C ILE A 118 3.02 -0.49 -10.10
N GLU A 119 2.72 -1.78 -9.94
CA GLU A 119 1.55 -2.40 -10.57
C GLU A 119 0.28 -2.06 -9.79
N THR A 120 -0.76 -1.63 -10.50
CA THR A 120 -2.09 -1.37 -9.95
C THR A 120 -3.14 -2.18 -10.72
N PRO A 121 -4.38 -2.31 -10.20
CA PRO A 121 -5.46 -3.03 -10.87
C PRO A 121 -5.85 -2.48 -12.25
N VAL A 122 -5.43 -1.26 -12.61
CA VAL A 122 -5.77 -0.61 -13.89
C VAL A 122 -4.53 -0.26 -14.73
N GLY A 123 -3.35 -0.78 -14.37
CA GLY A 123 -2.11 -0.57 -15.12
C GLY A 123 -0.90 -0.28 -14.23
N THR A 124 0.27 -0.16 -14.85
CA THR A 124 1.52 0.12 -14.16
C THR A 124 1.79 1.62 -14.11
N VAL A 125 2.19 2.11 -12.95
CA VAL A 125 2.54 3.51 -12.72
C VAL A 125 4.05 3.61 -12.48
N ASN A 126 4.68 4.64 -13.03
CA ASN A 126 6.06 4.97 -12.69
C ASN A 126 6.09 6.05 -11.60
N ALA A 127 6.78 5.76 -10.50
CA ALA A 127 7.03 6.68 -9.40
C ALA A 127 8.54 6.91 -9.21
N ARG A 128 8.94 8.17 -9.14
CA ARG A 128 10.32 8.57 -8.85
C ARG A 128 10.52 8.83 -7.37
N CYS A 129 11.40 8.08 -6.71
CA CYS A 129 11.89 8.39 -5.37
C CYS A 129 13.17 9.23 -5.48
N THR A 130 13.14 10.50 -5.05
CA THR A 130 14.32 11.39 -5.16
C THR A 130 15.26 11.31 -3.95
N ARG A 131 14.76 10.86 -2.79
CA ARG A 131 15.57 10.75 -1.57
C ARG A 131 15.07 9.64 -0.65
N THR A 132 15.99 8.81 -0.18
CA THR A 132 15.75 7.86 0.91
C THR A 132 16.37 8.37 2.20
N ALA A 133 15.76 8.05 3.33
CA ALA A 133 16.33 8.35 4.63
C ALA A 133 17.54 7.45 4.86
N ALA A 134 18.75 8.01 4.97
CA ALA A 134 19.84 7.26 5.57
C ALA A 134 19.50 6.98 7.05
N SER A 135 19.75 5.76 7.50
CA SER A 135 19.57 5.27 8.86
C SER A 135 20.41 6.05 9.87
N ARG A 136 19.97 7.27 10.23
CA ARG A 136 20.55 8.01 11.35
C ARG A 136 19.53 8.97 11.94
N TRP A 137 18.86 8.52 13.00
CA TRP A 137 18.00 9.36 13.80
C TRP A 137 18.82 10.45 14.49
N LYS A 138 18.46 11.71 14.24
CA LYS A 138 18.32 12.81 15.21
C LYS A 138 17.78 14.04 14.44
N THR A 139 16.54 14.41 14.76
CA THR A 139 15.86 15.69 14.41
C THR A 139 15.69 16.01 12.92
N CYS A 140 14.75 15.31 12.27
CA CYS A 140 13.82 15.76 11.22
C CYS A 140 13.25 14.50 10.53
N PRO A 141 11.92 14.34 10.37
CA PRO A 141 11.40 13.21 9.63
C PRO A 141 11.95 13.27 8.20
N PRO A 142 12.45 12.16 7.65
CA PRO A 142 12.93 12.14 6.29
C PRO A 142 11.73 12.35 5.36
N THR A 143 11.61 13.53 4.78
CA THR A 143 10.75 13.78 3.62
C THR A 143 11.20 12.87 2.48
N VAL A 144 10.58 11.70 2.33
CA VAL A 144 10.63 10.97 1.07
C VAL A 144 9.77 11.77 0.11
N ILE A 145 10.41 12.44 -0.84
CA ILE A 145 9.69 13.17 -1.87
C ILE A 145 9.54 12.21 -3.06
N ALA A 146 8.33 11.67 -3.22
CA ALA A 146 7.95 11.05 -4.48
C ALA A 146 7.38 12.17 -5.36
N ASP A 147 8.27 12.78 -6.16
CA ASP A 147 8.00 14.04 -6.87
C ASP A 147 7.14 13.89 -8.13
N ARG A 148 6.95 12.65 -8.62
CA ARG A 148 6.26 12.44 -9.89
C ARG A 148 5.49 11.12 -9.93
N TRP A 149 4.18 11.25 -10.07
CA TRP A 149 3.27 10.22 -10.56
C TRP A 149 2.96 10.50 -12.03
N ARG A 150 3.07 9.50 -12.91
CA ARG A 150 2.58 9.56 -14.29
C ARG A 150 1.85 8.26 -14.60
N SER A 151 0.61 8.35 -15.05
CA SER A 151 -0.05 7.26 -15.77
C SER A 151 0.67 7.06 -17.10
N THR A 152 1.02 5.82 -17.42
CA THR A 152 1.47 5.45 -18.77
C THR A 152 0.36 5.64 -19.78
#